data_AF-A0A6M2E377-F1
#
_entry.id   AF-A0A6M2E377-F1
#
_cell.length_a   1.000
_cell.length_b   1.000
_cell.length_c   1.000
_cell.angle_alpha   90.00
_cell.angle_beta   90.00
_cell.angle_gamma   90.00
#
_symmetry.space_group_name_H-M   'P 1'
#
loop_
_entity.id
_entity.type
_entity.pdbx_description
1 polymer ?
#
loop_
_entity_poly.entity_id
_entity_poly.type
_entity_poly.pdbx_seq_one_letter_code
_entity_poly.pdbx_strand_id
1 'polypeptide(L)'
;MNQRVVRSLMMLTRRGLNIQVFNARPIMKYHEPEYLQYLKPPMPVYEGFINVQLKGYDFTVLENNAKKVAKIASMLGIKVSECWATPLESMLVSTYKPQSTIVEETYKLNVYERNIQVSELSGVMAPIFVEAVQASLA
;
A
#
# COMPACT_ATOMS: atom_id res chain seq x y z
N MET A 1 -41.86 37.68 8.24
CA MET A 1 -41.08 36.99 7.19
C MET A 1 -39.72 37.70 7.08
N ASN A 2 -38.74 37.27 7.88
CA ASN A 2 -37.48 38.01 8.10
C ASN A 2 -36.29 37.24 7.51
N GLN A 3 -35.71 37.75 6.42
CA GLN A 3 -34.50 37.24 5.75
C GLN A 3 -33.18 37.52 6.53
N ARG A 4 -33.19 37.51 7.87
CA ARG A 4 -32.03 37.91 8.69
C ARG A 4 -31.43 36.82 9.58
N VAL A 5 -31.67 35.54 9.29
CA VAL A 5 -31.11 34.42 10.09
C VAL A 5 -30.16 33.50 9.30
N VAL A 6 -30.13 33.58 7.96
CA VAL A 6 -29.30 32.68 7.13
C VAL A 6 -27.83 33.14 6.99
N ARG A 7 -27.42 34.26 7.62
CA ARG A 7 -26.01 34.73 7.61
C ARG A 7 -25.19 34.32 8.85
N SER A 8 -25.76 33.53 9.76
CA SER A 8 -25.12 33.20 11.06
C SER A 8 -24.41 31.84 11.13
N LEU A 9 -24.21 31.11 10.03
CA LEU A 9 -23.55 29.79 10.07
C LEU A 9 -22.43 29.61 9.04
N MET A 10 -21.61 30.65 8.82
CA MET A 10 -20.36 30.55 8.05
C MET A 10 -19.25 31.45 8.62
N MET A 11 -19.23 31.62 9.94
CA MET A 11 -18.23 32.45 10.63
C MET A 11 -17.76 31.77 11.92
N LEU A 12 -17.37 30.50 11.87
CA LEU A 12 -16.56 29.88 12.93
C LEU A 12 -15.90 28.62 12.41
N THR A 13 -14.57 28.58 12.54
CA THR A 13 -13.61 27.55 12.08
C THR A 13 -12.95 27.73 10.71
N ARG A 14 -12.52 28.98 10.40
CA ARG A 14 -11.17 29.14 9.85
C ARG A 14 -10.14 28.76 10.92
N ARG A 15 -9.93 27.46 11.16
CA ARG A 15 -8.66 27.00 11.72
C ARG A 15 -7.67 27.04 10.56
N GLY A 16 -7.09 28.21 10.34
CA GLY A 16 -5.85 28.30 9.62
C GLY A 16 -4.88 27.37 10.33
N LEU A 17 -4.51 26.27 9.67
CA LEU A 17 -3.22 25.67 9.91
C LEU A 17 -2.22 26.77 9.57
N ASN A 18 -1.80 27.52 10.59
CA ASN A 18 -0.54 28.24 10.57
C ASN A 18 0.53 27.17 10.44
N ILE A 19 0.73 26.67 9.22
CA ILE A 19 2.00 26.14 8.81
C ILE A 19 2.90 27.35 8.98
N GLN A 20 3.64 27.37 10.09
CA GLN A 20 4.83 28.19 10.21
C GLN A 20 5.68 27.80 9.02
N VAL A 21 5.55 28.55 7.93
CA VAL A 21 6.51 28.52 6.83
C VAL A 21 7.77 29.01 7.50
N PHE A 22 8.56 28.07 8.02
CA PHE A 22 9.93 28.36 8.33
C PHE A 22 10.48 28.95 7.04
N ASN A 23 10.76 30.25 7.08
CA ASN A 23 11.58 30.91 6.09
C ASN A 23 12.96 30.27 6.22
N ALA A 24 13.10 29.07 5.65
CA ALA A 24 14.37 28.48 5.36
C ALA A 24 15.02 29.47 4.40
N ARG A 25 15.95 30.26 4.93
CA ARG A 25 16.92 30.97 4.10
C ARG A 25 17.40 29.94 3.07
N PRO A 26 17.43 30.24 1.76
CA PRO A 26 18.00 29.32 0.81
C PRO A 26 19.47 29.19 1.21
N ILE A 27 19.79 28.13 1.96
CA ILE A 27 21.14 27.63 2.11
C ILE A 27 21.59 27.48 0.67
N MET A 28 22.62 28.24 0.28
CA MET A 28 23.20 28.18 -1.05
C MET A 28 23.24 26.72 -1.46
N LYS A 29 22.35 26.34 -2.40
CA LYS A 29 22.40 25.04 -3.03
C LYS A 29 23.75 25.04 -3.71
N TYR A 30 24.73 24.38 -3.09
CA TYR A 30 25.91 23.95 -3.81
C TYR A 30 25.37 23.37 -5.12
N HIS A 31 25.70 24.03 -6.21
CA HIS A 31 25.15 23.73 -7.52
C HIS A 31 25.50 22.27 -7.76
N GLU A 32 24.51 21.37 -7.67
CA GLU A 32 24.75 20.00 -8.10
C GLU A 32 25.23 20.12 -9.54
N PRO A 33 26.46 19.66 -9.82
CA PRO A 33 27.02 19.88 -11.13
C PRO A 33 26.16 19.18 -12.17
N GLU A 34 25.98 19.82 -13.33
CA GLU A 34 24.99 19.46 -14.34
C GLU A 34 25.09 17.99 -14.79
N TYR A 35 26.29 17.42 -14.71
CA TYR A 35 26.55 16.01 -15.03
C TYR A 35 25.78 15.00 -14.18
N LEU A 36 25.41 15.34 -12.93
CA LEU A 36 24.65 14.45 -12.06
C LEU A 36 23.21 14.24 -12.57
N GLN A 37 22.67 15.20 -13.33
CA GLN A 37 21.33 15.07 -13.90
C GLN A 37 21.31 14.05 -15.04
N TYR A 38 22.42 13.91 -15.78
CA TYR A 38 22.54 12.90 -16.85
C TYR A 38 22.71 11.48 -16.32
N LEU A 39 23.05 11.31 -15.04
CA LEU A 39 23.11 10.00 -14.38
C LEU A 39 21.72 9.50 -13.93
N LYS A 40 20.70 10.38 -13.91
CA LYS A 40 19.35 9.94 -13.60
C LYS A 40 18.82 9.07 -14.73
N PRO A 41 18.19 7.93 -14.42
CA PRO A 41 17.62 7.08 -15.45
C PRO A 41 16.61 7.88 -16.29
N PRO A 42 16.55 7.66 -17.61
CA PRO A 42 15.64 8.37 -18.50
C PRO A 42 14.16 8.04 -18.22
N MET A 43 13.92 6.92 -17.53
CA MET A 43 12.60 6.48 -17.10
C MET A 43 12.52 6.51 -15.58
N PRO A 44 11.34 6.82 -15.00
CA PRO A 44 11.17 6.76 -13.56
C PRO A 44 11.39 5.31 -13.10
N VAL A 45 12.32 5.11 -12.16
CA VAL A 45 12.55 3.84 -11.49
C VAL A 45 12.19 4.05 -10.02
N TYR A 46 11.44 3.12 -9.45
CA TYR A 46 11.22 3.11 -8.01
C TYR A 46 12.54 2.72 -7.33
N GLU A 47 13.21 3.71 -6.74
CA GLU A 47 14.51 3.54 -6.06
C GLU A 47 14.38 2.75 -4.75
N GLY A 48 13.18 2.71 -4.17
CA GLY A 48 12.88 1.98 -2.94
C GLY A 48 12.44 0.53 -3.18
N PHE A 49 12.43 -0.25 -2.10
CA PHE A 49 11.84 -1.57 -2.08
C PHE A 49 10.31 -1.49 -2.09
N ILE A 50 9.67 -2.31 -2.93
CA ILE A 50 8.22 -2.44 -2.99
C ILE A 50 7.82 -3.80 -2.45
N ASN A 51 6.95 -3.79 -1.44
CA ASN A 51 6.45 -5.01 -0.83
C ASN A 51 5.09 -5.36 -1.43
N VAL A 52 5.01 -6.52 -2.09
CA VAL A 52 3.75 -7.13 -2.52
C VAL A 52 3.24 -8.00 -1.39
N GLN A 53 2.11 -7.61 -0.80
CA GLN A 53 1.50 -8.31 0.32
C GLN A 53 0.34 -9.18 -0.19
N LEU A 54 0.42 -10.47 0.10
CA LEU A 54 -0.62 -11.45 -0.19
C LEU A 54 -1.22 -11.92 1.13
N LYS A 55 -2.54 -11.80 1.28
CA LYS A 55 -3.28 -12.29 2.45
C LYS A 55 -4.31 -13.32 2.02
N GLY A 56 -4.48 -14.38 2.79
CA GLY A 56 -5.44 -15.43 2.51
C GLY A 56 -5.81 -16.25 3.74
N TYR A 57 -7.01 -16.83 3.71
CA TYR A 57 -7.48 -17.72 4.77
C TYR A 57 -6.96 -19.15 4.62
N ASP A 58 -6.72 -19.58 3.37
CA ASP A 58 -6.11 -20.87 3.06
C ASP A 58 -4.61 -20.71 2.81
N PHE A 59 -3.82 -21.38 3.63
CA PHE A 59 -2.36 -21.40 3.54
C PHE A 59 -1.88 -21.96 2.19
N THR A 60 -2.49 -23.04 1.69
CA THR A 60 -2.01 -23.74 0.49
C THR A 60 -2.18 -22.92 -0.78
N VAL A 61 -3.32 -22.24 -0.89
CA VAL A 61 -3.62 -21.30 -1.98
C VAL A 61 -2.67 -20.11 -1.92
N LEU A 62 -2.42 -19.58 -0.71
CA LEU A 62 -1.51 -18.46 -0.51
C LEU A 62 -0.07 -18.79 -0.93
N GLU A 63 0.46 -19.96 -0.54
CA GLU A 63 1.80 -20.41 -0.95
C GLU A 63 1.93 -20.53 -2.47
N ASN A 64 0.93 -21.11 -3.11
CA ASN A 64 0.94 -21.28 -4.56
C ASN A 64 0.89 -19.93 -5.28
N ASN A 65 0.08 -18.99 -4.79
CA ASN A 65 0.00 -17.65 -5.35
C ASN A 65 1.30 -16.86 -5.11
N ALA A 66 1.92 -16.97 -3.94
CA ALA A 66 3.21 -16.34 -3.66
C ALA A 66 4.31 -16.84 -4.63
N LYS A 67 4.36 -18.14 -4.91
CA LYS A 67 5.26 -18.73 -5.91
C LYS A 67 4.99 -18.21 -7.32
N LYS A 68 3.71 -18.07 -7.71
CA LYS A 68 3.33 -17.50 -9.02
C LYS A 68 3.80 -16.06 -9.15
N VAL A 69 3.57 -15.22 -8.13
CA VAL A 69 4.00 -13.81 -8.15
C VAL A 69 5.51 -13.68 -8.28
N ALA A 70 6.27 -14.47 -7.52
CA ALA A 70 7.74 -14.50 -7.65
C ALA A 70 8.20 -14.96 -9.04
N LYS A 71 7.50 -15.93 -9.64
CA LYS A 71 7.76 -16.39 -11.02
C LYS A 71 7.45 -15.30 -12.05
N ILE A 72 6.34 -14.58 -11.92
CA ILE A 72 5.97 -13.46 -12.79
C ILE A 72 7.02 -12.36 -12.73
N ALA A 73 7.47 -11.98 -11.52
CA ALA A 73 8.55 -11.02 -11.34
C ALA A 73 9.82 -11.47 -12.07
N SER A 74 10.21 -12.74 -11.91
CA SER A 74 11.37 -13.32 -12.58
C SER A 74 11.24 -13.30 -14.11
N MET A 75 10.04 -13.59 -14.64
CA MET A 75 9.76 -13.57 -16.08
C MET A 75 9.80 -12.17 -16.67
N LEU A 76 9.44 -11.15 -15.89
CA LEU A 76 9.50 -9.74 -16.30
C LEU A 76 10.89 -9.11 -16.10
N GLY A 77 11.88 -9.89 -15.64
CA GLY A 77 13.23 -9.38 -15.36
C GLY A 77 13.31 -8.47 -14.13
N ILE A 78 12.31 -8.55 -13.25
CA ILE A 78 12.23 -7.77 -12.02
C ILE A 78 13.00 -8.50 -10.91
N LYS A 79 13.86 -7.78 -10.20
CA LYS A 79 14.69 -8.35 -9.13
C LYS A 79 13.89 -8.53 -7.84
N VAL A 80 13.75 -9.78 -7.40
CA VAL A 80 13.16 -10.14 -6.11
C VAL A 80 14.27 -10.10 -5.05
N SER A 81 14.12 -9.25 -4.03
CA SER A 81 15.09 -9.07 -2.95
C SER A 81 14.89 -10.10 -1.85
N GLU A 82 13.68 -10.19 -1.31
CA GLU A 82 13.37 -11.04 -0.17
C GLU A 82 11.93 -11.56 -0.26
N CYS A 83 11.68 -12.72 0.35
CA CYS A 83 10.35 -13.28 0.51
C CYS A 83 10.21 -13.85 1.92
N TRP A 84 9.23 -13.36 2.68
CA TRP A 84 9.02 -13.78 4.07
C TRP A 84 7.54 -14.04 4.37
N ALA A 85 7.31 -14.75 5.46
CA ALA A 85 5.99 -14.96 6.04
C ALA A 85 5.80 -14.04 7.24
N THR A 86 4.61 -13.46 7.36
CA THR A 86 4.20 -12.72 8.56
C THR A 86 3.60 -13.70 9.57
N PRO A 87 3.74 -13.48 10.89
CA PRO A 87 3.08 -14.29 11.91
C PRO A 87 1.57 -14.41 11.68
N LEU A 88 1.02 -15.59 12.00
CA LEU A 88 -0.40 -15.88 11.82
C LEU A 88 -1.26 -14.97 12.70
N GLU A 89 -2.27 -14.34 12.09
CA GLU A 89 -3.33 -13.63 12.81
C GLU A 89 -4.55 -14.56 12.95
N SER A 90 -4.91 -14.92 14.18
CA SER A 90 -6.11 -15.73 14.44
C SER A 90 -7.20 -14.89 15.07
N MET A 91 -8.39 -14.88 14.46
CA MET A 91 -9.57 -14.18 14.96
C MET A 91 -10.71 -15.14 15.31
N LEU A 92 -11.44 -14.82 16.37
CA LEU A 92 -12.65 -15.55 16.74
C LEU A 92 -13.86 -14.83 16.17
N VAL A 93 -14.63 -15.54 15.35
CA VAL A 93 -15.83 -15.03 14.69
C VAL A 93 -17.02 -15.75 15.29
N SER A 94 -17.93 -15.02 15.94
CA SER A 94 -19.12 -15.58 16.56
C SER A 94 -20.38 -15.22 15.76
N THR A 95 -21.24 -16.20 15.51
CA THR A 95 -22.59 -15.98 14.98
C THR A 95 -23.58 -15.80 16.13
N TYR A 96 -24.63 -15.02 15.91
CA TYR A 96 -25.71 -14.82 16.87
C TYR A 96 -26.98 -15.48 16.35
N LYS A 97 -27.80 -15.98 17.29
CA LYS A 97 -29.12 -16.49 16.93
C LYS A 97 -29.95 -15.38 16.27
N PRO A 98 -30.79 -15.72 15.28
CA PRO A 98 -31.64 -14.73 14.62
C PRO A 98 -32.51 -14.03 15.67
N GLN A 99 -32.56 -12.70 15.61
CA GLN A 99 -33.30 -11.85 16.55
C GLN A 99 -32.90 -12.01 18.03
N SER A 100 -31.66 -12.40 18.31
CA SER A 100 -31.14 -12.55 19.67
C SER A 100 -29.73 -11.99 19.79
N THR A 101 -29.31 -11.69 21.02
CA THR A 101 -27.92 -11.36 21.38
C THR A 101 -27.16 -12.58 21.89
N ILE A 102 -27.81 -13.75 21.92
CA ILE A 102 -27.20 -15.00 22.35
C ILE A 102 -26.29 -15.51 21.24
N VAL A 103 -25.01 -15.73 21.59
CA VAL A 103 -24.02 -16.36 20.70
C VAL A 103 -24.44 -17.79 20.40
N GLU A 104 -24.45 -18.16 19.12
CA GLU A 104 -24.83 -19.48 18.63
C GLU A 104 -23.60 -20.35 18.44
N GLU A 105 -22.72 -19.95 17.53
CA GLU A 105 -21.50 -20.68 17.20
C GLU A 105 -20.30 -19.73 17.20
N THR A 106 -19.11 -20.29 17.45
CA THR A 106 -17.86 -19.55 17.40
C THR A 106 -16.88 -20.30 16.52
N TYR A 107 -16.37 -19.61 15.52
CA TYR A 107 -15.44 -20.09 14.52
C TYR A 107 -14.07 -19.45 14.73
N LYS A 108 -13.01 -20.22 14.53
CA LYS A 108 -11.65 -19.70 14.51
C LYS A 108 -11.23 -19.48 13.06
N LEU A 109 -11.05 -18.22 12.68
CA LEU A 109 -10.61 -17.83 11.34
C LEU A 109 -9.15 -17.39 11.39
N ASN A 110 -8.31 -18.06 10.61
CA ASN A 110 -6.88 -17.79 10.54
C ASN A 110 -6.59 -16.99 9.27
N VAL A 111 -5.79 -15.93 9.39
CA VAL A 111 -5.30 -15.11 8.27
C VAL A 111 -3.80 -15.32 8.14
N TYR A 112 -3.39 -15.87 7.00
CA TYR A 112 -1.99 -16.03 6.63
C TYR A 112 -1.57 -14.89 5.70
N GLU A 113 -0.31 -14.47 5.81
CA GLU A 113 0.25 -13.41 4.99
C GLU A 113 1.65 -13.78 4.46
N ARG A 114 1.86 -13.50 3.17
CA ARG A 114 3.12 -13.65 2.47
C ARG A 114 3.53 -12.33 1.84
N ASN A 115 4.78 -11.94 2.07
CA ASN A 115 5.35 -10.70 1.58
C ASN A 115 6.48 -11.01 0.61
N ILE A 116 6.42 -10.40 -0.57
CA ILE A 116 7.44 -10.52 -1.61
C ILE A 116 7.98 -9.11 -1.85
N GLN A 117 9.26 -8.92 -1.63
CA GLN A 117 9.93 -7.64 -1.82
C GLN A 117 10.65 -7.60 -3.15
N VAL A 118 10.32 -6.57 -3.92
CA VAL A 118 10.90 -6.27 -5.22
C VAL A 118 11.77 -5.02 -5.12
N SER A 119 12.90 -5.04 -5.81
CA SER A 119 13.82 -3.89 -5.96
C SER A 119 13.91 -3.44 -7.41
N GLU A 120 14.27 -2.18 -7.64
CA GLU A 120 14.61 -1.65 -8.97
C GLU A 120 13.44 -1.76 -9.98
N LEU A 121 12.21 -1.52 -9.53
CA LEU A 121 11.04 -1.62 -10.39
C LEU A 121 11.00 -0.41 -11.35
N SER A 122 11.09 -0.68 -12.66
CA SER A 122 10.87 0.35 -13.68
C SER A 122 9.41 0.80 -13.66
N GLY A 123 9.17 2.11 -13.72
CA GLY A 123 7.83 2.70 -13.77
C GLY A 123 7.02 2.25 -15.00
N VAL A 124 7.68 1.83 -16.09
CA VAL A 124 7.01 1.25 -17.26
C VAL A 124 6.57 -0.20 -17.00
N MET A 125 7.38 -0.98 -16.27
CA MET A 125 7.07 -2.38 -15.97
C MET A 125 6.16 -2.56 -14.75
N ALA A 126 6.10 -1.57 -13.85
CA ALA A 126 5.24 -1.59 -12.68
C ALA A 126 3.76 -1.89 -13.00
N PRO A 127 3.08 -1.18 -13.93
CA PRO A 127 1.68 -1.47 -14.25
C PRO A 127 1.49 -2.86 -14.87
N ILE A 128 2.40 -3.29 -15.75
CA ILE A 128 2.37 -4.61 -16.39
C ILE A 128 2.51 -5.71 -15.34
N PHE A 129 3.40 -5.53 -14.37
CA PHE A 129 3.59 -6.45 -13.26
C PHE A 129 2.32 -6.55 -12.41
N VAL A 130 1.72 -5.43 -12.04
CA VAL A 130 0.49 -5.41 -11.23
C VAL A 130 -0.66 -6.09 -11.97
N GLU A 131 -0.84 -5.80 -13.26
CA GLU A 131 -1.88 -6.42 -14.09
C GLU A 131 -1.66 -7.93 -14.24
N ALA A 132 -0.43 -8.37 -14.51
CA ALA A 132 -0.10 -9.79 -14.59
C ALA A 132 -0.35 -10.53 -13.27
N VAL A 133 0.00 -9.90 -12.13
CA VAL A 133 -0.27 -10.45 -10.81
C VAL A 133 -1.77 -10.56 -10.55
N GLN A 134 -2.55 -9.51 -10.84
CA GLN A 134 -4.00 -9.52 -10.69
C GLN A 134 -4.67 -10.58 -11.56
N ALA A 135 -4.25 -10.71 -12.83
CA ALA A 135 -4.77 -11.72 -13.74
C ALA A 135 -4.40 -13.16 -13.34
N SER A 136 -3.29 -13.33 -12.61
CA SER A 136 -2.82 -14.64 -12.14
C SER A 136 -3.47 -15.11 -10.83
N LEU A 137 -4.15 -14.19 -10.14
CA LEU A 137 -4.80 -14.47 -8.86
C LEU A 137 -6.04 -15.32 -9.12
N ALA A 138 -6.11 -16.48 -8.47
CA ALA A 138 -7.20 -17.44 -8.57
C ALA A 138 -8.32 -17.11 -7.57
#